data_AF-A0A4R2DR70-F1
#
_entry.id   AF-A0A4R2DR70-F1
#
_cell.length_a   1.000
_cell.length_b   1.000
_cell.length_c   1.000
_cell.angle_alpha   90.00
_cell.angle_beta   90.00
_cell.angle_gamma   90.00
#
_symmetry.space_group_name_H-M   'P 1'
#
loop_
_entity.id
_entity.type
_entity.pdbx_description
1 polymer ?
#
loop_
_entity_poly.entity_id
_entity_poly.type
_entity_poly.pdbx_seq_one_letter_code
_entity_poly.pdbx_strand_id
1 'polypeptide(L)'
;MRNTLAGVEPVVDYSTRAVAEPLRGLVDGYLGYRMAGFPAGIHRGLPSRHMTFIVSIGAPIVVCAQTFRRNIPTAIGVYSAVCRRRPR
;
A
#
# COMPACT_ATOMS: atom_id res chain seq x y z
N MET A 1 1.44 -17.36 -18.89
CA MET A 1 1.40 -15.88 -18.89
C MET A 1 2.77 -15.37 -19.33
N ARG A 2 2.86 -14.45 -20.31
CA ARG A 2 4.13 -13.79 -20.66
C ARG A 2 4.31 -12.57 -19.75
N ASN A 3 5.50 -12.40 -19.18
CA ASN A 3 5.82 -11.32 -18.23
C ASN A 3 6.47 -10.15 -18.98
N THR A 4 5.68 -9.20 -19.47
CA THR A 4 6.10 -8.15 -20.41
C THR A 4 6.81 -6.95 -19.75
N LEU A 5 7.69 -7.20 -18.77
CA LEU A 5 8.45 -6.16 -18.04
C LEU A 5 9.97 -6.22 -18.24
N ALA A 6 10.45 -7.01 -19.21
CA ALA A 6 11.86 -6.98 -19.60
C ALA A 6 12.19 -5.64 -20.29
N GLY A 7 12.76 -4.68 -19.54
CA GLY A 7 13.26 -3.41 -20.08
C GLY A 7 13.02 -2.15 -19.24
N VAL A 8 12.36 -2.23 -18.08
CA VAL A 8 12.22 -1.09 -17.16
C VAL A 8 13.09 -1.32 -15.94
N GLU A 9 14.13 -0.50 -15.77
CA GLU A 9 14.97 -0.51 -14.57
C GLU A 9 14.12 -0.32 -13.31
N PRO A 10 14.34 -1.10 -12.22
CA PRO A 10 13.56 -0.96 -11.00
C PRO A 10 13.80 0.39 -10.33
N VAL A 11 12.74 1.19 -10.17
CA VAL A 11 12.80 2.49 -9.49
C VAL A 11 11.84 2.53 -8.33
N VAL A 12 12.31 3.02 -7.18
CA VAL A 12 11.54 3.29 -5.97
C VAL A 12 11.78 4.73 -5.54
N ASP A 13 10.83 5.62 -5.83
CA ASP A 13 10.78 6.92 -5.17
C ASP A 13 9.87 6.82 -3.94
N TYR A 14 10.17 7.57 -2.89
CA TYR A 14 9.28 7.74 -1.75
C TYR A 14 9.23 9.20 -1.29
N SER A 15 8.13 9.57 -0.65
CA SER A 15 7.96 10.87 0.00
C SER A 15 7.12 10.73 1.27
N THR A 16 7.39 11.59 2.24
CA THR A 16 6.62 11.70 3.48
C THR A 16 6.00 13.08 3.59
N ARG A 17 4.93 13.21 4.38
CA ARG A 17 4.29 14.50 4.65
C ARG A 17 3.71 14.51 6.06
N ALA A 18 3.69 15.69 6.68
CA ALA A 18 3.05 15.91 7.97
C ALA A 18 1.56 15.52 7.92
N VAL A 19 1.09 14.87 8.98
CA VAL A 19 -0.32 14.45 9.10
C VAL A 19 -1.22 15.68 9.18
N ALA A 20 -2.30 15.65 8.38
CA ALA A 20 -3.31 16.70 8.34
C ALA A 20 -3.96 16.82 9.72
N GLU A 21 -4.27 18.05 10.15
CA GLU A 21 -4.68 18.33 11.53
C GLU A 21 -5.84 17.42 12.03
N PRO A 22 -6.94 17.21 11.28
CA PRO A 22 -8.05 16.36 11.71
C PRO A 22 -7.72 14.86 11.85
N LEU A 23 -6.56 14.41 11.34
CA LEU A 23 -6.13 13.01 11.36
C LEU A 23 -5.02 12.75 12.40
N ARG A 24 -4.56 13.78 13.11
CA ARG A 24 -3.56 13.64 14.17
C ARG A 24 -4.10 12.77 15.32
N GLY A 25 -3.25 11.89 15.85
CA GLY A 25 -3.64 10.92 16.87
C GLY A 25 -4.39 9.68 16.37
N LEU A 26 -4.93 9.72 15.14
CA LEU A 26 -5.43 8.54 14.41
C LEU A 26 -4.37 7.99 13.44
N VAL A 27 -3.68 8.87 12.71
CA VAL A 27 -2.64 8.49 11.74
C VAL A 27 -1.27 8.88 12.28
N ASP A 28 -0.31 7.95 12.22
CA ASP A 28 1.09 8.16 12.61
C ASP A 28 1.92 8.86 11.54
N GLY A 29 1.58 8.68 10.26
CA GLY A 29 2.30 9.31 9.15
C GLY A 29 1.70 8.99 7.78
N TYR A 30 2.08 9.82 6.81
CA TYR A 30 1.85 9.57 5.39
C TYR A 30 3.16 9.13 4.72
N LEU A 31 3.07 8.05 3.94
CA LEU A 31 4.14 7.54 3.10
C LEU A 31 3.58 7.33 1.69
N GLY A 32 4.01 8.17 0.75
CA GLY A 32 3.78 7.99 -0.68
C GLY A 32 4.99 7.29 -1.30
N TYR A 33 4.74 6.41 -2.27
CA TYR A 33 5.80 5.77 -3.04
C TYR A 33 5.41 5.63 -4.51
N ARG A 34 6.41 5.65 -5.40
CA ARG A 34 6.29 5.32 -6.81
C ARG A 34 7.23 4.16 -7.09
N MET A 35 6.68 2.98 -7.36
CA MET A 35 7.43 1.78 -7.70
C MET A 35 7.16 1.38 -9.15
N ALA A 36 8.21 1.17 -9.94
CA ALA A 36 8.13 0.76 -11.34
C ALA A 36 9.25 -0.25 -11.67
N GLY A 37 9.07 -1.06 -12.72
CA GLY A 37 10.05 -2.09 -13.13
C GLY A 37 10.02 -3.39 -12.32
N PHE A 38 9.25 -3.46 -11.23
CA PHE A 38 9.17 -4.66 -10.40
C PHE A 38 8.20 -5.72 -10.97
N PRO A 39 8.55 -7.02 -10.92
CA PRO A 39 7.58 -8.09 -11.10
C PRO A 39 6.59 -8.13 -9.93
N ALA A 40 5.45 -8.82 -10.10
CA ALA A 40 4.49 -9.04 -9.03
C ALA A 40 5.14 -9.75 -7.82
N GLY A 41 5.12 -9.09 -6.66
CA GLY A 41 5.75 -9.56 -5.42
C GLY A 41 4.76 -10.03 -4.35
N ILE A 42 5.24 -10.85 -3.42
CA ILE A 42 4.43 -11.32 -2.27
C ILE A 42 4.64 -10.37 -1.09
N HIS A 43 3.61 -9.59 -0.75
CA HIS A 43 3.62 -8.76 0.44
C HIS A 43 3.33 -9.59 1.70
N ARG A 44 4.38 -9.91 2.48
CA ARG A 44 4.29 -10.76 3.69
C ARG A 44 3.67 -10.06 4.92
N GLY A 45 3.31 -8.78 4.80
CA GLY A 45 2.95 -7.93 5.93
C GLY A 45 4.18 -7.40 6.69
N LEU A 46 3.95 -6.36 7.49
CA LEU A 46 4.96 -5.79 8.38
C LEU A 46 4.77 -6.35 9.81
N PRO A 47 5.84 -6.64 10.56
CA PRO A 47 5.76 -6.86 12.00
C PRO A 47 5.49 -5.51 12.69
N SER A 48 4.22 -5.07 12.66
CA SER A 48 3.79 -3.76 13.15
C SER A 48 2.54 -3.88 14.02
N ARG A 49 2.48 -3.07 15.08
CA ARG A 49 1.28 -2.90 15.92
C ARG A 49 0.26 -1.92 15.32
N HIS A 50 0.59 -1.30 14.19
CA HIS A 50 -0.21 -0.29 13.51
C HIS A 50 -0.88 -0.86 12.27
N MET A 51 -2.11 -0.44 12.00
CA MET A 51 -2.83 -0.87 10.80
C MET A 51 -2.31 -0.07 9.61
N THR A 52 -1.71 -0.74 8.63
CA THR A 52 -1.28 -0.08 7.40
C THR A 52 -2.41 -0.15 6.38
N PHE A 53 -3.04 0.99 6.12
CA PHE A 53 -3.73 1.29 4.86
C PHE A 53 -2.59 1.68 3.86
N ILE A 54 -2.61 1.24 2.59
CA ILE A 54 -1.55 1.38 1.52
C ILE A 54 -2.14 2.16 0.31
N VAL A 55 -1.45 2.82 -0.64
CA VAL A 55 -2.09 3.77 -1.62
C VAL A 55 -2.20 3.36 -3.11
N SER A 56 -3.35 3.65 -3.74
CA SER A 56 -3.51 3.85 -5.19
C SER A 56 -4.08 5.23 -5.52
N ILE A 57 -3.28 6.08 -6.17
CA ILE A 57 -3.71 7.32 -6.85
C ILE A 57 -3.37 7.15 -8.33
N GLY A 58 -4.35 7.32 -9.21
CA GLY A 58 -4.22 6.97 -10.63
C GLY A 58 -4.52 5.49 -10.87
N ALA A 59 -3.57 4.73 -11.42
CA ALA A 59 -3.76 3.32 -11.71
C ALA A 59 -4.01 2.48 -10.43
N PRO A 60 -4.86 1.43 -10.48
CA PRO A 60 -5.14 0.58 -9.33
C PRO A 60 -3.97 -0.39 -9.03
N ILE A 61 -3.70 -0.62 -7.75
CA ILE A 61 -2.89 -1.76 -7.30
C ILE A 61 -3.70 -3.04 -7.55
N VAL A 62 -3.13 -3.96 -8.31
CA VAL A 62 -3.72 -5.28 -8.58
C VAL A 62 -3.22 -6.26 -7.54
N VAL A 63 -4.13 -6.94 -6.83
CA VAL A 63 -3.81 -7.98 -5.86
C VAL A 63 -4.21 -9.33 -6.45
N CYS A 64 -3.22 -10.18 -6.77
CA CYS A 64 -3.46 -11.49 -7.40
C CYS A 64 -4.15 -12.51 -6.47
N ALA A 65 -3.94 -12.39 -5.16
CA ALA A 65 -4.59 -13.23 -4.15
C ALA A 65 -4.61 -12.52 -2.78
N GLN A 66 -5.73 -12.61 -2.07
CA GLN A 66 -5.86 -12.15 -0.68
C GLN A 66 -5.84 -13.34 0.28
N THR A 67 -5.23 -13.15 1.45
CA THR A 67 -5.04 -14.19 2.48
C THR A 67 -6.32 -14.58 3.25
N PHE A 68 -7.49 -13.97 2.97
CA PHE A 68 -8.76 -14.32 3.61
C PHE A 68 -9.95 -14.29 2.64
N ARG A 69 -10.76 -15.36 2.66
CA ARG A 69 -11.79 -15.69 1.65
C ARG A 69 -13.11 -14.89 1.72
N ARG A 70 -13.27 -13.93 2.64
CA ARG A 70 -14.60 -13.37 2.99
C ARG A 70 -14.92 -11.96 2.46
N ASN A 71 -13.96 -11.28 1.84
CA ASN A 71 -14.17 -9.97 1.20
C ASN A 71 -13.82 -10.06 -0.29
N ILE A 72 -14.82 -9.96 -1.17
CA ILE A 72 -14.63 -9.78 -2.62
C ILE A 72 -14.93 -8.30 -2.91
N PRO A 73 -13.92 -7.52 -3.31
CA PRO A 73 -13.89 -6.99 -4.67
C PRO A 73 -12.53 -7.17 -5.35
N THR A 74 -12.54 -7.44 -6.65
CA THR A 74 -11.37 -7.73 -7.51
C THR A 74 -10.48 -6.52 -7.85
N ALA A 75 -10.79 -5.34 -7.30
CA ALA A 75 -9.91 -4.19 -7.29
C ALA A 75 -10.12 -3.43 -5.98
N ILE A 76 -9.10 -3.39 -5.13
CA ILE A 76 -9.09 -2.52 -3.96
C ILE A 76 -8.26 -1.29 -4.31
N GLY A 77 -8.94 -0.16 -4.48
CA GLY A 77 -8.32 1.15 -4.39
C GLY A 77 -7.86 1.35 -2.95
N VAL A 78 -6.59 1.05 -2.70
CA VAL A 78 -5.95 1.16 -1.39
C VAL A 78 -5.72 2.69 -1.08
N TYR A 79 -5.77 3.20 0.17
CA TYR A 79 -5.13 4.51 0.53
C TYR A 79 -4.04 4.45 1.64
N SER A 80 -2.86 5.11 1.50
CA SER A 80 -1.70 4.95 2.42
C SER A 80 -1.83 5.77 3.70
N ALA A 81 -2.17 5.11 4.81
CA ALA A 81 -2.11 5.69 6.14
C ALA A 81 -1.72 4.62 7.17
N VAL A 82 -0.64 4.87 7.92
CA VAL A 82 -0.31 4.08 9.10
C VAL A 82 -1.23 4.56 10.23
N CYS A 83 -2.27 3.79 10.52
CA CYS A 83 -3.32 4.15 11.47
C CYS A 83 -3.08 3.47 12.83
N ARG A 84 -3.14 4.25 13.92
CA ARG A 84 -3.12 3.74 15.28
C ARG A 84 -4.39 2.96 15.55
N ARG A 85 -4.23 1.71 15.99
CA ARG A 85 -5.32 0.99 16.63
C ARG A 85 -5.57 1.64 18.00
N ARG A 86 -6.73 2.27 18.19
CA ARG A 86 -7.18 2.70 19.53
C ARG A 86 -7.19 1.45 20.45
N PRO A 87 -6.59 1.48 21.65
CA PRO A 87 -6.90 0.49 22.66
C PRO A 87 -8.38 0.62 23.06
N ARG A 88 -8.96 -0.49 23.54
CA ARG A 88 -10.29 -0.49 24.18
C ARG A 88 -10.18 0.10 25.58
#